data_AF-A0A522GJE0-F1
#
_entry.id   AF-A0A522GJE0-F1
#
_cell.length_a   1.000
_cell.length_b   1.000
_cell.length_c   1.000
_cell.angle_alpha   90.00
_cell.angle_beta   90.00
_cell.angle_gamma   90.00
#
_symmetry.space_group_name_H-M   'P 1'
#
loop_
_entity.id
_entity.type
_entity.pdbx_description
1 polymer ?
#
loop_
_entity_poly.entity_id
_entity_poly.type
_entity_poly.pdbx_seq_one_letter_code
_entity_poly.pdbx_strand_id
1 'polypeptide(L)'
;MSIQILLWTTVVLFAIAAAGGLIMAGIRISSESNPPAWLAMLHGLLAAAGLTLLLFAAFTVGISSTGVWALVLLIIAALGGVFLNLGYQEKRNLLPKPLMYVHALIAVVGFILLIIAAIG
;
A
#
# COMPACT_ATOMS: atom_id res chain seq x y z
N MET A 1 20.09 -2.29 13.36
CA MET A 1 19.70 -2.28 11.94
C MET A 1 19.85 -0.85 11.44
N SER A 2 20.50 -0.60 10.30
CA SER A 2 20.64 0.76 9.77
C SER A 2 19.32 1.26 9.16
N ILE A 3 19.14 2.58 9.07
CA ILE A 3 17.98 3.20 8.41
C ILE A 3 17.81 2.71 6.97
N GLN A 4 18.94 2.51 6.27
CA GLN A 4 18.95 2.01 4.90
C GLN A 4 18.31 0.62 4.80
N ILE A 5 18.64 -0.29 5.70
CA ILE A 5 18.05 -1.64 5.72
C ILE A 5 16.54 -1.57 6.00
N LEU A 6 16.11 -0.69 6.93
CA LEU A 6 14.69 -0.47 7.21
C LEU A 6 13.92 0.02 5.98
N LEU A 7 14.44 1.02 5.27
CA LEU A 7 13.78 1.60 4.11
C LEU A 7 13.73 0.60 2.94
N TRP A 8 14.82 -0.12 2.64
CA TRP A 8 14.78 -1.13 1.58
C TRP A 8 13.90 -2.33 1.91
N THR A 9 13.84 -2.75 3.17
CA THR A 9 12.90 -3.81 3.60
C THR A 9 11.45 -3.35 3.38
N THR A 10 11.16 -2.10 3.76
CA THR A 10 9.87 -1.45 3.51
C THR A 10 9.55 -1.41 2.00
N VAL A 11 10.51 -1.01 1.16
CA VAL A 11 10.36 -0.98 -0.30
C VAL A 11 10.03 -2.36 -0.86
N VAL A 12 10.72 -3.41 -0.44
CA VAL A 12 10.45 -4.78 -0.91
C VAL A 12 9.04 -5.24 -0.52
N LEU A 13 8.62 -4.98 0.71
CA LEU A 13 7.26 -5.33 1.15
C LEU A 13 6.19 -4.61 0.34
N PHE A 14 6.36 -3.29 0.12
CA PHE A 14 5.42 -2.53 -0.70
C PHE A 14 5.49 -2.91 -2.18
N ALA A 15 6.64 -3.31 -2.72
CA ALA A 15 6.75 -3.79 -4.10
C ALA A 15 5.92 -5.05 -4.32
N ILE A 16 6.01 -6.02 -3.41
CA ILE A 16 5.21 -7.25 -3.47
C ILE A 16 3.73 -6.93 -3.26
N ALA A 17 3.40 -6.06 -2.31
CA ALA A 17 2.03 -5.60 -2.10
C ALA A 17 1.48 -4.90 -3.35
N ALA A 18 2.24 -4.00 -3.98
CA ALA A 18 1.85 -3.28 -5.19
C ALA A 18 1.60 -4.24 -6.35
N ALA A 19 2.44 -5.25 -6.54
CA ALA A 19 2.21 -6.31 -7.53
C ALA A 19 0.86 -7.03 -7.29
N GLY A 20 0.57 -7.41 -6.03
CA GLY A 20 -0.74 -7.95 -5.66
C GLY A 20 -1.89 -6.98 -5.94
N GLY A 21 -1.70 -5.69 -5.65
CA GLY A 21 -2.67 -4.62 -5.93
C GLY A 21 -2.98 -4.46 -7.41
N LEU A 22 -1.96 -4.55 -8.28
CA LEU A 22 -2.12 -4.50 -9.73
C LEU A 22 -2.88 -5.72 -10.26
N ILE A 23 -2.59 -6.92 -9.74
CA ILE A 23 -3.34 -8.14 -10.08
C ILE A 23 -4.82 -7.97 -9.70
N MET A 24 -5.11 -7.50 -8.48
CA MET A 24 -6.48 -7.27 -8.01
C MET A 24 -7.22 -6.22 -8.83
N ALA A 25 -6.56 -5.11 -9.17
CA ALA A 25 -7.12 -4.07 -10.03
C ALA A 25 -7.41 -4.65 -11.42
N GLY A 26 -6.49 -5.43 -11.99
CA GLY A 26 -6.68 -6.12 -13.26
C GLY A 26 -7.92 -7.02 -13.27
N ILE A 27 -8.10 -7.84 -12.21
CA ILE A 27 -9.31 -8.66 -12.04
C ILE A 27 -10.56 -7.76 -12.03
N ARG A 28 -10.61 -6.76 -11.16
CA ARG A 28 -11.80 -5.90 -11.01
C ARG A 28 -12.14 -5.08 -12.26
N ILE A 29 -11.15 -4.76 -13.09
CA ILE A 29 -11.34 -4.02 -14.34
C ILE A 29 -11.79 -4.96 -15.47
N SER A 30 -11.23 -6.17 -15.53
CA SER A 30 -11.49 -7.16 -16.58
C SER A 30 -12.76 -7.98 -16.35
N SER A 31 -13.25 -8.06 -15.12
CA SER A 31 -14.47 -8.78 -14.77
C SER A 31 -15.42 -7.94 -13.91
N GLU A 32 -16.70 -8.32 -13.91
CA GLU A 32 -17.67 -7.85 -12.92
C GLU A 32 -17.64 -8.71 -11.66
N SER A 33 -16.43 -9.02 -11.19
CA SER A 33 -16.20 -9.71 -9.92
C SER A 33 -15.12 -8.99 -9.11
N ASN A 34 -15.15 -9.20 -7.80
CA ASN A 34 -14.05 -8.77 -6.96
C ASN A 34 -12.87 -9.75 -7.05
N PRO A 35 -11.65 -9.32 -6.70
CA PRO A 35 -10.52 -10.21 -6.52
C PRO A 35 -10.79 -11.26 -5.42
N PRO A 36 -10.11 -12.41 -5.43
CA PRO A 36 -10.19 -13.39 -4.36
C PRO A 36 -9.83 -12.79 -2.99
N ALA A 37 -10.59 -13.12 -1.95
CA ALA A 37 -10.40 -12.56 -0.60
C ALA A 37 -9.00 -12.82 -0.03
N TRP A 38 -8.42 -14.01 -0.26
CA TRP A 38 -7.07 -14.33 0.20
C TRP A 38 -6.00 -13.40 -0.40
N LEU A 39 -6.18 -12.97 -1.65
CA LEU A 39 -5.25 -12.07 -2.34
C LEU A 39 -5.37 -10.64 -1.76
N ALA A 40 -6.60 -10.20 -1.47
CA ALA A 40 -6.84 -8.92 -0.79
C ALA A 40 -6.23 -8.90 0.61
N MET A 41 -6.36 -10.00 1.37
CA MET A 41 -5.75 -10.15 2.69
C MET A 41 -4.23 -10.20 2.64
N LEU A 42 -3.64 -10.92 1.68
CA LEU A 42 -2.19 -10.95 1.50
C LEU A 42 -1.63 -9.58 1.13
N HIS A 43 -2.28 -8.87 0.20
CA HIS A 43 -1.91 -7.50 -0.15
C HIS A 43 -1.97 -6.58 1.07
N GLY A 44 -3.09 -6.60 1.80
CA GLY A 44 -3.28 -5.78 3.01
C GLY A 44 -2.25 -6.10 4.09
N LEU A 45 -1.93 -7.37 4.31
CA LEU A 45 -0.92 -7.81 5.27
C LEU A 45 0.47 -7.28 4.92
N LEU A 46 0.90 -7.44 3.65
CA LEU A 46 2.22 -6.96 3.21
C LEU A 46 2.32 -5.44 3.23
N ALA A 47 1.25 -4.74 2.81
CA ALA A 47 1.18 -3.29 2.88
C ALA A 47 1.22 -2.78 4.33
N ALA A 48 0.48 -3.42 5.25
CA ALA A 48 0.47 -3.08 6.66
C ALA A 48 1.83 -3.37 7.33
N ALA A 49 2.49 -4.47 6.98
CA ALA A 49 3.83 -4.78 7.46
C ALA A 49 4.86 -3.73 7.01
N GLY A 50 4.84 -3.35 5.72
CA GLY A 50 5.67 -2.26 5.19
C GLY A 50 5.38 -0.93 5.88
N LEU A 51 4.11 -0.56 6.02
CA LEU A 51 3.72 0.68 6.69
C LEU A 51 4.17 0.72 8.15
N THR A 52 4.07 -0.41 8.85
CA THR A 52 4.54 -0.56 10.24
C THR A 52 6.05 -0.35 10.35
N LEU A 53 6.84 -0.91 9.42
CA LEU A 53 8.28 -0.68 9.40
C LEU A 53 8.64 0.78 9.07
N LEU A 54 7.90 1.43 8.16
CA LEU A 54 8.12 2.84 7.84
C LEU A 54 7.80 3.75 9.04
N LEU A 55 6.70 3.47 9.76
CA LEU A 55 6.36 4.15 11.01
C LEU A 55 7.44 3.94 12.06
N PHE A 56 7.91 2.70 12.24
CA PHE A 56 8.99 2.38 13.16
C PHE A 56 10.25 3.20 12.82
N ALA A 57 10.65 3.24 11.55
CA ALA A 57 11.79 4.04 11.10
C ALA A 57 11.60 5.54 11.40
N ALA A 58 10.42 6.08 11.14
CA ALA A 58 10.08 7.49 11.39
C ALA A 58 10.20 7.87 12.87
N PHE A 59 9.75 7.01 13.78
CA PHE A 59 9.72 7.32 15.22
C PHE A 59 11.01 6.96 15.97
N THR A 60 11.82 6.03 15.47
CA THR A 60 12.99 5.53 16.21
C THR A 60 14.32 6.07 15.70
N VAL A 61 14.42 6.33 14.39
CA VAL A 61 15.68 6.79 13.75
C VAL A 61 15.51 8.14 13.06
N GLY A 62 14.31 8.42 12.57
CA GLY A 62 14.02 9.57 11.73
C GLY A 62 14.20 9.23 10.24
N ILE A 63 13.42 9.91 9.40
CA ILE A 63 13.42 9.76 7.94
C ILE A 63 13.51 11.15 7.28
N SER A 64 13.91 11.20 6.01
CA SER A 64 13.95 12.44 5.24
C SER A 64 12.55 13.05 5.05
N SER A 65 12.49 14.33 4.67
CA SER A 65 11.22 15.01 4.35
C SER A 65 10.42 14.29 3.26
N THR A 66 11.09 13.76 2.24
CA THR A 66 10.49 12.90 1.21
C THR A 66 9.89 11.63 1.81
N GLY A 67 10.59 11.01 2.76
CA GLY A 67 10.09 9.84 3.49
C GLY A 67 8.83 10.14 4.31
N VAL A 68 8.74 11.33 4.91
CA VAL A 68 7.52 11.75 5.63
C VAL A 68 6.33 11.89 4.66
N TRP A 69 6.54 12.49 3.49
CA TRP A 69 5.49 12.56 2.47
C TRP A 69 5.07 11.19 1.95
N ALA A 70 6.03 10.28 1.74
CA ALA A 70 5.74 8.88 1.40
C ALA A 70 4.86 8.23 2.48
N LEU A 71 5.22 8.39 3.75
CA LEU A 71 4.47 7.86 4.88
C LEU A 71 3.04 8.38 4.93
N VAL A 72 2.83 9.70 4.79
CA VAL A 72 1.48 10.31 4.80
C VAL A 72 0.61 9.73 3.68
N LEU A 73 1.12 9.66 2.45
CA LEU A 73 0.37 9.10 1.33
C LEU A 73 0.06 7.62 1.52
N LEU A 74 1.01 6.83 2.04
CA LEU A 74 0.81 5.40 2.29
C LEU A 74 -0.18 5.15 3.44
N ILE A 75 -0.26 6.03 4.45
CA ILE A 75 -1.33 5.98 5.46
C ILE A 75 -2.69 6.23 4.80
N ILE A 76 -2.82 7.27 3.97
CA ILE A 76 -4.07 7.57 3.26
C ILE A 76 -4.48 6.40 2.36
N ALA A 77 -3.51 5.82 1.63
CA ALA A 77 -3.75 4.64 0.81
C ALA A 77 -4.21 3.44 1.66
N ALA A 78 -3.54 3.16 2.79
CA ALA A 78 -3.92 2.06 3.67
C ALA A 78 -5.35 2.21 4.21
N LEU A 79 -5.74 3.43 4.62
CA LEU A 79 -7.12 3.72 5.03
C LEU A 79 -8.12 3.51 3.89
N GLY A 80 -7.78 3.94 2.68
CA GLY A 80 -8.58 3.67 1.48
C GLY A 80 -8.73 2.17 1.19
N GLY A 81 -7.66 1.39 1.36
CA GLY A 81 -7.67 -0.07 1.19
C GLY A 81 -8.53 -0.77 2.24
N VAL A 82 -8.43 -0.35 3.50
CA VAL A 82 -9.29 -0.84 4.60
C VAL A 82 -10.77 -0.52 4.32
N PHE A 83 -11.07 0.70 3.85
CA PHE A 83 -12.43 1.09 3.48
C PHE A 83 -12.97 0.25 2.32
N LEU A 84 -12.17 0.03 1.27
CA LEU A 84 -12.54 -0.85 0.15
C LEU A 84 -12.81 -2.28 0.62
N ASN A 85 -11.97 -2.82 1.52
CA ASN A 85 -12.12 -4.18 2.00
C ASN A 85 -13.34 -4.35 2.92
N LEU A 86 -13.41 -3.60 4.03
CA LEU A 86 -14.47 -3.73 5.02
C LEU A 86 -15.80 -3.15 4.56
N GLY A 87 -15.76 -2.12 3.72
CA GLY A 87 -16.94 -1.45 3.19
C GLY A 87 -17.63 -2.21 2.06
N TYR A 88 -16.86 -2.95 1.24
CA TYR A 88 -17.38 -3.59 0.03
C TYR A 88 -17.02 -5.08 -0.06
N GLN A 89 -15.73 -5.43 -0.08
CA GLN A 89 -15.26 -6.81 -0.30
C GLN A 89 -15.85 -7.81 0.69
N GLU A 90 -15.74 -7.54 2.01
CA GLU A 90 -16.28 -8.40 3.07
C GLU A 90 -17.81 -8.52 3.00
N LYS A 91 -18.47 -7.46 2.53
CA LYS A 91 -19.92 -7.43 2.33
C LYS A 91 -20.35 -8.08 1.01
N ARG A 92 -19.40 -8.62 0.23
CA ARG A 92 -19.61 -9.17 -1.12
C ARG A 92 -20.20 -8.17 -2.13
N ASN A 93 -20.04 -6.88 -1.86
CA ASN A 93 -20.40 -5.83 -2.81
C ASN A 93 -19.24 -5.60 -3.76
N LEU A 94 -19.53 -5.28 -5.02
CA LEU A 94 -18.51 -4.92 -5.99
C LEU A 94 -17.73 -3.68 -5.53
N LEU A 95 -16.41 -3.74 -5.66
CA LEU A 95 -15.54 -2.60 -5.38
C LEU A 95 -15.89 -1.44 -6.34
N PRO A 96 -16.16 -0.23 -5.82
CA PRO A 96 -16.39 0.93 -6.67
C PRO A 96 -15.11 1.29 -7.41
N LYS A 97 -15.15 1.22 -8.75
CA LYS A 97 -13.98 1.48 -9.61
C LYS A 97 -13.33 2.86 -9.33
N PRO A 98 -14.08 3.97 -9.13
CA PRO A 98 -13.46 5.26 -8.81
C PRO A 98 -12.63 5.25 -7.52
N LEU A 99 -13.14 4.62 -6.45
CA LEU A 99 -12.43 4.54 -5.17
C LEU A 99 -11.17 3.67 -5.28
N MET A 100 -11.25 2.56 -6.01
CA MET A 100 -10.10 1.71 -6.32
C MET A 100 -9.02 2.50 -7.08
N TYR A 101 -9.39 3.29 -8.09
CA TYR A 101 -8.42 4.09 -8.85
C TYR A 101 -7.75 5.17 -7.98
N VAL A 102 -8.51 5.87 -7.14
CA VAL A 102 -7.95 6.85 -6.20
C VAL A 102 -6.99 6.20 -5.21
N HIS A 103 -7.39 5.06 -4.62
CA HIS A 103 -6.53 4.29 -3.72
C HIS A 103 -5.22 3.88 -4.43
N ALA A 104 -5.30 3.32 -5.63
CA ALA A 104 -4.14 2.88 -6.40
C ALA A 104 -3.21 4.05 -6.74
N LEU A 105 -3.76 5.19 -7.16
CA LEU A 105 -2.97 6.38 -7.48
C LEU A 105 -2.19 6.89 -6.27
N ILE A 106 -2.87 7.05 -5.12
CA ILE A 106 -2.24 7.51 -3.87
C ILE A 106 -1.16 6.52 -3.42
N ALA A 107 -1.43 5.21 -3.51
CA ALA A 107 -0.47 4.17 -3.16
C ALA A 107 0.78 4.20 -4.06
N VAL A 108 0.61 4.36 -5.38
CA VAL A 108 1.72 4.43 -6.35
C VAL A 108 2.58 5.66 -6.10
N VAL A 109 1.98 6.83 -5.89
CA VAL A 109 2.74 8.07 -5.60
C VAL A 109 3.50 7.92 -4.28
N GLY A 110 2.83 7.41 -3.22
CA GLY A 110 3.49 7.15 -1.93
C GLY A 110 4.65 6.16 -2.04
N PHE A 111 4.50 5.10 -2.84
CA PHE A 111 5.55 4.11 -3.08
C PHE A 111 6.74 4.69 -3.85
N ILE A 112 6.51 5.54 -4.87
CA ILE A 112 7.58 6.22 -5.60
C ILE A 112 8.37 7.13 -4.65
N LEU A 113 7.69 7.91 -3.80
CA LEU A 113 8.37 8.77 -2.81
C LEU A 113 9.18 7.95 -1.80
N LEU A 114 8.70 6.77 -1.40
CA LEU A 114 9.44 5.86 -0.54
C LEU A 114 10.73 5.39 -1.20
N ILE A 115 10.70 5.03 -2.49
CA ILE A 115 11.91 4.63 -3.24
C ILE A 115 12.90 5.79 -3.30
N ILE A 116 12.43 7.01 -3.62
CA ILE A 116 13.29 8.20 -3.63
C ILE A 116 13.93 8.41 -2.26
N ALA A 117 13.15 8.31 -1.18
CA ALA A 117 13.66 8.44 0.18
C ALA A 117 14.68 7.34 0.57
N ALA A 118 14.57 6.14 0.00
CA ALA A 118 15.48 5.03 0.25
C ALA A 118 16.80 5.12 -0.54
N ILE A 119 16.84 5.90 -1.63
CA ILE A 119 18.05 6.10 -2.44
C ILE A 119 18.97 7.15 -1.80
N GLY A 120 18.40 8.18 -1.15
CA GLY A 120 19.12 9.29 -0.53
C GLY A 120 18.82 10.61 -1.22
#